data_AF-A0A517XWK0-F1
#
_entry.id   AF-A0A517XWK0-F1
#
_cell.length_a   1.000
_cell.length_b   1.000
_cell.length_c   1.000
_cell.angle_alpha   90.00
_cell.angle_beta   90.00
_cell.angle_gamma   90.00
#
_symmetry.space_group_name_H-M   'P 1'
#
loop_
_entity.id
_entity.type
_entity.pdbx_description
1 polymer ?
#
loop_
_entity_poly.entity_id
_entity_poly.type
_entity_poly.pdbx_seq_one_letter_code
_entity_poly.pdbx_strand_id
1 'polypeptide(L)'
;MPDLADGETFEVKGSGAKPYQLRNVGGVYSCTCPAWRNQSTPIERRTCKHLRKLRGDVAEEARVGAARPQKPAAADGDAAGPPVLLAETWDNARDPAGWWMSEKLDGVRAYWDGTQFVSRQGNLYHAPNWFVEGLPDVPLDGELWVARKAFQRTVGIVRRQDKPDTWKEVQFLVFDAPAAGGAFEERVAYLRDGLAKWKAGFAALHPHELCRGVDHLRAELARVEGLGGEGLMLREPGSRYEAGRSGTLVKVKSFRDDEAVVVGHEPGKGRHAGRLGALTVRLASGKVFSVGTGFTDRERQSPPPVGSTITFRYQELSDGGVPRFPSYVGLRADGGVPAASPPPADPDPLPAPPVVASSPGAARRLFEFTEAGAAKFWEVWTDGADVTTRWGKIGSAGQQKSKTFPTPEKAAAAADGLIAEKVGKGYAERPGG
;
A
#
# COMPACT_ATOMS: atom_id res chain seq x y z
N MET A 1 17.33 -4.93 -33.21
CA MET A 1 17.15 -3.82 -32.25
C MET A 1 17.02 -4.44 -30.87
N PRO A 2 17.50 -3.79 -29.79
CA PRO A 2 17.26 -4.30 -28.44
C PRO A 2 15.75 -4.20 -28.17
N ASP A 3 15.05 -5.29 -28.42
CA ASP A 3 13.67 -5.48 -27.97
C ASP A 3 13.71 -6.30 -26.68
N LEU A 4 12.70 -6.15 -25.84
CA LEU A 4 12.61 -6.90 -24.59
C LEU A 4 11.86 -8.21 -24.84
N ALA A 5 12.49 -9.33 -24.49
CA ALA A 5 11.81 -10.59 -24.38
C ALA A 5 10.72 -10.53 -23.29
N ASP A 6 9.73 -11.43 -23.36
CA ASP A 6 8.70 -11.50 -22.32
C ASP A 6 9.32 -11.84 -20.95
N GLY A 7 8.99 -11.04 -19.94
CA GLY A 7 9.60 -11.09 -18.60
C GLY A 7 10.86 -10.24 -18.42
N GLU A 8 11.43 -9.67 -19.49
CA GLU A 8 12.68 -8.92 -19.42
C GLU A 8 12.46 -7.49 -18.86
N THR A 9 13.46 -7.02 -18.10
CA THR A 9 13.54 -5.66 -17.57
C THR A 9 14.82 -4.98 -18.03
N PHE A 10 14.71 -3.72 -18.46
CA PHE A 10 15.81 -2.88 -18.89
C PHE A 10 15.77 -1.52 -18.19
N GLU A 11 16.91 -1.03 -17.73
CA GLU A 11 17.01 0.26 -17.05
C GLU A 11 17.48 1.36 -17.99
N VAL A 12 16.82 2.51 -17.94
CA VAL A 12 17.20 3.70 -18.70
C VAL A 12 17.31 4.90 -17.79
N LYS A 13 18.40 5.66 -17.94
CA LYS A 13 18.55 6.94 -17.26
C LYS A 13 17.52 7.93 -17.81
N GLY A 14 16.72 8.51 -16.91
CA GLY A 14 15.65 9.43 -17.24
C GLY A 14 15.76 10.76 -16.49
N SER A 15 14.66 11.52 -16.50
CA SER A 15 14.55 12.79 -15.77
C SER A 15 14.33 12.65 -14.26
N GLY A 16 14.15 11.42 -13.77
CA GLY A 16 13.95 11.12 -12.34
C GLY A 16 15.26 10.81 -11.62
N ALA A 17 15.23 10.83 -10.29
CA ALA A 17 16.38 10.50 -9.45
C ALA A 17 16.81 9.01 -9.54
N LYS A 18 15.87 8.09 -9.80
CA LYS A 18 16.16 6.69 -10.18
C LYS A 18 16.10 6.53 -11.70
N PRO A 19 16.88 5.58 -12.27
CA PRO A 19 16.62 5.04 -13.59
C PRO A 19 15.15 4.60 -13.73
N TYR A 20 14.57 4.85 -14.90
CA TYR A 20 13.28 4.27 -15.23
C TYR A 20 13.47 2.81 -15.67
N GLN A 21 12.54 1.96 -15.25
CA GLN A 21 12.54 0.55 -15.62
C GLN A 21 11.55 0.34 -16.75
N LEU A 22 12.03 -0.23 -17.84
CA LEU A 22 11.25 -0.67 -19.00
C LEU A 22 11.08 -2.17 -18.87
N ARG A 23 9.86 -2.66 -19.08
CA ARG A 23 9.56 -4.10 -18.95
C ARG A 23 8.66 -4.54 -20.09
N ASN A 24 8.82 -5.77 -20.56
CA ASN A 24 7.82 -6.44 -21.38
C ASN A 24 7.24 -7.60 -20.57
N VAL A 25 5.95 -7.54 -20.25
CA VAL A 25 5.29 -8.63 -19.50
C VAL A 25 3.93 -8.90 -20.12
N GLY A 26 3.71 -10.11 -20.62
CA GLY A 26 2.49 -10.50 -21.31
C GLY A 26 2.30 -9.77 -22.61
N GLY A 27 3.38 -9.39 -23.29
CA GLY A 27 3.34 -8.53 -24.48
C GLY A 27 3.00 -7.07 -24.19
N VAL A 28 2.89 -6.67 -22.91
CA VAL A 28 2.68 -5.28 -22.50
C VAL A 28 4.01 -4.65 -22.16
N TYR A 29 4.42 -3.68 -22.99
CA TYR A 29 5.56 -2.84 -22.72
C TYR A 29 5.19 -1.73 -21.73
N SER A 30 5.89 -1.68 -20.61
CA SER A 30 5.68 -0.70 -19.56
C SER A 30 6.94 0.09 -19.25
N CYS A 31 6.77 1.30 -18.73
CA CYS A 31 7.87 2.15 -18.29
C CYS A 31 7.49 2.85 -16.98
N THR A 32 8.39 2.89 -16.00
CA THR A 32 8.13 3.60 -14.72
C THR A 32 8.16 5.13 -14.83
N CYS A 33 8.37 5.69 -16.03
CA CYS A 33 8.35 7.13 -16.24
C CYS A 33 6.92 7.72 -16.12
N PRO A 34 6.77 8.97 -15.62
CA PRO A 34 5.46 9.62 -15.50
C PRO A 34 4.70 9.68 -16.84
N ALA A 35 5.43 9.91 -17.93
CA ALA A 35 4.84 10.04 -19.27
C ALA A 35 4.16 8.76 -19.77
N TRP A 36 4.54 7.57 -19.27
CA TRP A 36 3.87 6.31 -19.56
C TRP A 36 2.81 5.99 -18.50
N ARG A 37 3.15 6.14 -17.21
CA ARG A 37 2.26 5.79 -16.08
C ARG A 37 0.95 6.58 -16.09
N ASN A 38 1.01 7.84 -16.50
CA ASN A 38 -0.12 8.77 -16.42
C ASN A 38 -0.93 8.85 -17.72
N GLN A 39 -0.68 7.98 -18.70
CA GLN A 39 -1.50 7.94 -19.92
C GLN A 39 -2.90 7.41 -19.62
N SER A 40 -3.89 8.02 -20.26
CA SER A 40 -5.29 7.61 -20.21
C SER A 40 -5.65 6.53 -21.24
N THR A 41 -4.69 6.10 -22.07
CA THR A 41 -4.89 5.03 -23.04
C THR A 41 -4.80 3.64 -22.40
N PRO A 42 -5.38 2.60 -23.05
CA PRO A 42 -5.24 1.21 -22.64
C PRO A 42 -3.78 0.80 -22.50
N ILE A 43 -3.46 -0.04 -21.52
CA ILE A 43 -2.07 -0.31 -21.10
C ILE A 43 -1.21 -0.86 -22.26
N GLU A 44 -1.80 -1.69 -23.11
CA GLU A 44 -1.21 -2.30 -24.31
C GLU A 44 -0.95 -1.28 -25.43
N ARG A 45 -1.55 -0.09 -25.37
CA ARG A 45 -1.35 1.02 -26.33
C ARG A 45 -0.52 2.17 -25.76
N ARG A 46 -0.09 2.08 -24.50
CA ARG A 46 0.75 3.12 -23.90
C ARG A 46 2.15 3.08 -24.46
N THR A 47 2.75 4.25 -24.67
CA THR A 47 4.14 4.40 -25.16
C THR A 47 4.86 5.54 -24.44
N CYS A 48 6.16 5.70 -24.59
CA CYS A 48 6.85 6.92 -24.17
C CYS A 48 8.14 7.08 -24.97
N LYS A 49 8.81 8.23 -24.81
CA LYS A 49 10.12 8.47 -25.46
C LYS A 49 11.16 7.38 -25.15
N HIS A 50 11.09 6.74 -23.99
CA HIS A 50 12.02 5.68 -23.62
C HIS A 50 11.73 4.37 -24.36
N LEU A 51 10.46 3.96 -24.46
CA LEU A 51 10.06 2.78 -25.22
C LEU A 51 10.33 2.96 -26.72
N ARG A 52 10.04 4.15 -27.27
CA ARG A 52 10.40 4.53 -28.64
C ARG A 52 11.91 4.47 -28.88
N LYS A 53 12.71 4.97 -27.93
CA LYS A 53 14.18 4.89 -28.03
C LYS A 53 14.72 3.45 -27.97
N LEU A 54 14.11 2.60 -27.15
CA LEU A 54 14.53 1.21 -27.00
C LEU A 54 14.17 0.38 -28.25
N ARG A 55 12.89 0.43 -28.65
CA ARG A 55 12.33 -0.44 -29.70
C ARG A 55 12.48 0.13 -31.11
N GLY A 56 12.70 1.44 -31.24
CA GLY A 56 12.59 2.18 -32.49
C GLY A 56 11.17 2.66 -32.75
N ASP A 57 11.02 3.86 -33.34
CA ASP A 57 9.72 4.48 -33.59
C ASP A 57 8.80 3.63 -34.47
N VAL A 58 9.35 3.00 -35.52
CA VAL A 58 8.57 2.14 -36.44
C VAL A 58 7.96 0.94 -35.71
N ALA A 59 8.75 0.23 -34.90
CA ALA A 59 8.29 -0.94 -34.16
C ALA A 59 7.31 -0.57 -33.03
N GLU A 60 7.49 0.61 -32.45
CA GLU A 60 6.60 1.12 -31.41
C GLU A 60 5.26 1.62 -31.98
N GLU A 61 5.28 2.30 -33.12
CA GLU A 61 4.07 2.75 -33.84
C GLU A 61 3.25 1.57 -34.38
N ALA A 62 3.92 0.54 -34.92
CA ALA A 62 3.26 -0.70 -35.31
C ALA A 62 2.57 -1.38 -34.11
N ARG A 63 3.18 -1.34 -32.91
CA ARG A 63 2.62 -1.95 -31.70
C ARG A 63 1.40 -1.20 -31.16
N VAL A 64 1.48 0.13 -31.03
CA VAL A 64 0.38 0.91 -30.45
C VAL A 64 -0.77 1.15 -31.44
N GLY A 65 -0.53 0.91 -32.73
CA GLY A 65 -1.43 1.24 -33.83
C GLY A 65 -1.32 2.72 -34.20
N ALA A 66 -1.39 3.05 -35.50
CA ALA A 66 -1.15 4.39 -36.05
C ALA A 66 -2.19 5.49 -35.67
N ALA A 67 -3.02 5.27 -34.67
CA ALA A 67 -4.00 6.26 -34.24
C ALA A 67 -3.45 7.11 -33.09
N ARG A 68 -3.37 8.43 -33.30
CA ARG A 68 -3.25 9.40 -32.21
C ARG A 68 -4.28 9.08 -31.13
N PRO A 69 -3.95 9.19 -29.84
CA PRO A 69 -4.91 8.93 -28.78
C PRO A 69 -6.14 9.82 -28.99
N GLN A 70 -7.30 9.21 -29.25
CA GLN A 70 -8.55 9.92 -29.08
C GLN A 70 -8.65 10.26 -27.59
N LYS A 71 -8.92 11.53 -27.30
CA LYS A 71 -9.33 11.98 -25.97
C LYS A 71 -10.51 11.07 -25.56
N PRO A 72 -10.44 10.33 -24.46
CA PRO A 72 -11.58 9.57 -23.99
C PRO A 72 -12.77 10.52 -23.89
N ALA A 73 -13.90 10.14 -24.48
CA ALA A 73 -15.17 10.70 -24.02
C ALA A 73 -15.19 10.51 -22.51
N ALA A 74 -15.55 11.58 -21.77
CA ALA A 74 -15.73 11.46 -20.34
C ALA A 74 -16.67 10.27 -20.12
N ALA A 75 -16.22 9.25 -19.39
CA ALA A 75 -17.11 8.21 -18.95
C ALA A 75 -18.18 8.91 -18.09
N ASP A 76 -19.43 8.84 -18.53
CA ASP A 76 -20.55 9.25 -17.71
C ASP A 76 -20.55 8.38 -16.44
N GLY A 77 -20.32 9.04 -15.31
CA GLY A 77 -20.42 8.46 -13.97
C GLY A 77 -19.09 8.06 -13.34
N ASP A 78 -18.76 8.70 -12.21
CA ASP A 78 -18.00 8.04 -11.15
C ASP A 78 -18.79 6.79 -10.72
N ALA A 79 -18.57 5.66 -11.39
CA ALA A 79 -19.12 4.39 -10.95
C ALA A 79 -18.47 4.07 -9.60
N ALA A 80 -19.22 4.27 -8.51
CA ALA A 80 -18.80 3.87 -7.19
C ALA A 80 -18.42 2.38 -7.24
N GLY A 81 -17.21 2.06 -6.77
CA GLY A 81 -16.72 0.68 -6.76
C GLY A 81 -17.64 -0.26 -5.97
N PRO A 82 -17.55 -1.58 -6.21
CA PRO A 82 -18.41 -2.56 -5.55
C PRO A 82 -18.27 -2.50 -4.01
N PRO A 83 -19.33 -2.88 -3.26
CA PRO A 83 -19.35 -2.85 -1.81
C PRO A 83 -18.48 -3.97 -1.22
N VAL A 84 -17.17 -3.81 -1.28
CA VAL A 84 -16.20 -4.83 -0.89
C VAL A 84 -15.82 -4.76 0.58
N LEU A 85 -15.63 -5.93 1.21
CA LEU A 85 -15.05 -6.05 2.55
C LEU A 85 -13.54 -5.78 2.51
N LEU A 86 -13.04 -4.93 3.40
CA LEU A 86 -11.64 -4.52 3.45
C LEU A 86 -10.99 -4.95 4.76
N ALA A 87 -9.82 -5.56 4.64
CA ALA A 87 -9.11 -6.10 5.79
C ALA A 87 -8.41 -5.03 6.62
N GLU A 88 -8.48 -5.17 7.94
CA GLU A 88 -7.56 -4.51 8.89
C GLU A 88 -6.22 -5.23 8.97
N THR A 89 -5.27 -4.67 9.71
CA THR A 89 -3.98 -5.30 9.96
C THR A 89 -4.04 -6.03 11.30
N TRP A 90 -3.60 -7.29 11.35
CA TRP A 90 -3.53 -8.02 12.61
C TRP A 90 -2.44 -7.43 13.52
N ASP A 91 -2.81 -7.13 14.77
CA ASP A 91 -2.05 -6.34 15.73
C ASP A 91 -1.29 -7.18 16.78
N ASN A 92 -1.29 -8.51 16.63
CA ASN A 92 -0.82 -9.51 17.61
C ASN A 92 -1.57 -9.53 18.96
N ALA A 93 -2.54 -8.66 19.19
CA ALA A 93 -3.26 -8.63 20.47
C ALA A 93 -4.39 -9.66 20.46
N ARG A 94 -5.00 -9.91 19.29
CA ARG A 94 -6.10 -10.86 19.12
C ARG A 94 -5.57 -12.29 18.97
N ASP A 95 -6.04 -13.19 19.82
CA ASP A 95 -5.81 -14.64 19.66
C ASP A 95 -6.48 -15.12 18.36
N PRO A 96 -5.71 -15.68 17.40
CA PRO A 96 -6.24 -16.14 16.13
C PRO A 96 -6.83 -17.56 16.21
N ALA A 97 -6.80 -18.23 17.37
CA ALA A 97 -7.37 -19.56 17.52
C ALA A 97 -8.85 -19.60 17.09
N GLY A 98 -9.20 -20.57 16.26
CA GLY A 98 -10.53 -20.74 15.68
C GLY A 98 -10.82 -19.88 14.45
N TRP A 99 -9.97 -18.91 14.11
CA TRP A 99 -10.16 -18.09 12.90
C TRP A 99 -9.89 -18.89 11.64
N TRP A 100 -10.60 -18.57 10.56
CA TRP A 100 -10.29 -19.11 9.25
C TRP A 100 -9.08 -18.39 8.68
N MET A 101 -8.08 -19.15 8.26
CA MET A 101 -6.81 -18.69 7.75
C MET A 101 -6.64 -19.11 6.31
N SER A 102 -6.15 -18.21 5.48
CA SER A 102 -5.87 -18.46 4.07
C SER A 102 -4.61 -17.72 3.62
N GLU A 103 -3.99 -18.16 2.54
CA GLU A 103 -2.92 -17.37 1.90
C GLU A 103 -3.44 -16.00 1.47
N LYS A 104 -2.64 -14.94 1.66
CA LYS A 104 -2.87 -13.65 1.02
C LYS A 104 -2.30 -13.71 -0.38
N LEU A 105 -3.20 -13.69 -1.37
CA LEU A 105 -2.83 -13.73 -2.78
C LEU A 105 -2.36 -12.35 -3.27
N ASP A 106 -1.20 -12.31 -3.92
CA ASP A 106 -0.66 -11.12 -4.59
C ASP A 106 -1.11 -11.07 -6.06
N GLY A 107 -2.43 -10.94 -6.25
CA GLY A 107 -3.08 -10.89 -7.55
C GLY A 107 -3.74 -9.54 -7.81
N VAL A 108 -4.85 -9.56 -8.54
CA VAL A 108 -5.71 -8.40 -8.73
C VAL A 108 -7.12 -8.73 -8.27
N ARG A 109 -7.56 -8.13 -7.16
CA ARG A 109 -8.94 -8.28 -6.66
C ARG A 109 -9.96 -7.98 -7.74
N ALA A 110 -10.87 -8.93 -7.96
CA ALA A 110 -11.97 -8.80 -8.90
C ALA A 110 -13.28 -9.19 -8.22
N TYR A 111 -14.25 -8.30 -8.36
CA TYR A 111 -15.61 -8.54 -7.96
C TYR A 111 -16.41 -8.95 -9.19
N TRP A 112 -16.94 -10.15 -9.19
CA TRP A 112 -17.93 -10.57 -10.18
C TRP A 112 -19.28 -10.03 -9.74
N ASP A 113 -19.95 -9.23 -10.58
CA ASP A 113 -21.23 -8.60 -10.22
C ASP A 113 -22.47 -9.46 -10.57
N GLY A 114 -22.25 -10.67 -11.10
CA GLY A 114 -23.28 -11.53 -11.70
C GLY A 114 -23.19 -11.56 -13.23
N THR A 115 -22.48 -10.61 -13.84
CA THR A 115 -22.37 -10.50 -15.31
C THR A 115 -20.96 -10.19 -15.81
N GLN A 116 -20.17 -9.47 -15.03
CA GLN A 116 -18.84 -9.00 -15.42
C GLN A 116 -17.93 -8.84 -14.19
N PHE A 117 -16.62 -8.83 -14.47
CA PHE A 117 -15.61 -8.57 -13.45
C PHE A 117 -15.30 -7.09 -13.35
N VAL A 118 -15.41 -6.53 -12.14
CA VAL A 118 -15.07 -5.14 -11.84
C VAL A 118 -13.99 -5.06 -10.77
N SER A 119 -13.10 -4.08 -10.90
CA SER A 119 -12.09 -3.77 -9.91
C SER A 119 -12.73 -3.15 -8.67
N ARG A 120 -11.96 -3.09 -7.58
CA ARG A 120 -12.36 -2.37 -6.36
C ARG A 120 -12.79 -0.91 -6.60
N GLN A 121 -12.27 -0.26 -7.65
CA GLN A 121 -12.64 1.13 -8.00
C GLN A 121 -13.79 1.21 -9.01
N GLY A 122 -14.41 0.09 -9.39
CA GLY A 122 -15.49 0.04 -10.37
C GLY A 122 -15.04 -0.06 -11.83
N ASN A 123 -13.72 -0.08 -12.11
CA ASN A 123 -13.23 -0.27 -13.48
C ASN A 123 -13.51 -1.70 -13.96
N LEU A 124 -14.05 -1.83 -15.18
CA LEU A 124 -14.30 -3.11 -15.85
C LEU A 124 -12.99 -3.84 -16.21
N TYR A 125 -12.92 -5.14 -15.92
CA TYR A 125 -11.95 -6.03 -16.53
C TYR A 125 -12.54 -6.61 -17.81
N HIS A 126 -11.85 -6.43 -18.94
CA HIS A 126 -12.28 -6.98 -20.23
C HIS A 126 -11.91 -8.46 -20.32
N ALA A 127 -12.58 -9.29 -19.53
CA ALA A 127 -12.43 -10.74 -19.58
C ALA A 127 -12.99 -11.29 -20.92
N PRO A 128 -12.35 -12.30 -21.54
CA PRO A 128 -12.92 -13.04 -22.66
C PRO A 128 -14.23 -13.74 -22.26
N ASN A 129 -15.12 -13.99 -23.24
CA ASN A 129 -16.42 -14.61 -22.97
C ASN A 129 -16.29 -15.99 -22.31
N TRP A 130 -15.31 -16.79 -22.74
CA TRP A 130 -15.03 -18.10 -22.15
C TRP A 130 -14.55 -18.01 -20.68
N PHE A 131 -14.04 -16.85 -20.24
CA PHE A 131 -13.58 -16.58 -18.87
C PHE A 131 -14.70 -16.05 -17.96
N VAL A 132 -15.91 -15.90 -18.46
CA VAL A 132 -17.08 -15.52 -17.65
C VAL A 132 -18.21 -16.54 -17.78
N GLU A 133 -18.22 -17.31 -18.86
CA GLU A 133 -19.18 -18.37 -19.10
C GLU A 133 -19.17 -19.42 -17.97
N GLY A 134 -20.38 -19.75 -17.49
CA GLY A 134 -20.57 -20.75 -16.45
C GLY A 134 -20.51 -20.23 -15.02
N LEU A 135 -20.13 -18.97 -14.78
CA LEU A 135 -20.32 -18.29 -13.49
C LEU A 135 -21.82 -18.03 -13.22
N PRO A 136 -22.23 -17.91 -11.95
CA PRO A 136 -23.62 -17.65 -11.60
C PRO A 136 -24.00 -16.18 -11.76
N ASP A 137 -25.28 -15.90 -11.86
CA ASP A 137 -25.82 -14.53 -11.84
C ASP A 137 -25.90 -13.96 -10.40
N VAL A 138 -24.90 -14.23 -9.57
CA VAL A 138 -24.78 -13.68 -8.20
C VAL A 138 -23.40 -13.08 -7.98
N PRO A 139 -23.28 -12.05 -7.11
CA PRO A 139 -21.98 -11.48 -6.82
C PRO A 139 -21.01 -12.42 -6.12
N LEU A 140 -19.75 -12.43 -6.58
CA LEU A 140 -18.64 -13.17 -5.99
C LEU A 140 -17.43 -12.25 -5.79
N ASP A 141 -16.66 -12.48 -4.74
CA ASP A 141 -15.47 -11.71 -4.41
C ASP A 141 -14.25 -12.63 -4.38
N GLY A 142 -13.21 -12.24 -5.12
CA GLY A 142 -12.05 -13.08 -5.33
C GLY A 142 -10.86 -12.31 -5.88
N GLU A 143 -9.83 -13.07 -6.22
CA GLU A 143 -8.58 -12.56 -6.79
C GLU A 143 -8.38 -13.16 -8.19
N LEU A 144 -8.17 -12.32 -9.20
CA LEU A 144 -7.56 -12.78 -10.46
C LEU A 144 -6.08 -13.01 -10.19
N TRP A 145 -5.60 -14.23 -10.43
CA TRP A 145 -4.30 -14.66 -9.97
C TRP A 145 -3.66 -15.64 -10.94
N VAL A 146 -2.36 -15.48 -11.22
CA VAL A 146 -1.58 -16.39 -12.09
C VAL A 146 -0.74 -17.35 -11.27
N ALA A 147 0.12 -16.80 -10.42
CA ALA A 147 1.04 -17.55 -9.57
C ALA A 147 1.62 -16.64 -8.46
N ARG A 148 2.31 -17.24 -7.49
CA ARG A 148 3.15 -16.50 -6.53
C ARG A 148 4.23 -15.69 -7.28
N LYS A 149 4.54 -14.49 -6.78
CA LYS A 149 5.49 -13.54 -7.40
C LYS A 149 5.13 -13.12 -8.85
N ALA A 150 3.90 -13.40 -9.31
CA ALA A 150 3.44 -13.09 -10.67
C ALA A 150 2.46 -11.90 -10.72
N PHE A 151 2.48 -11.00 -9.73
CA PHE A 151 1.60 -9.83 -9.69
C PHE A 151 1.70 -8.96 -10.96
N GLN A 152 2.92 -8.66 -11.41
CA GLN A 152 3.12 -7.85 -12.62
C GLN A 152 2.60 -8.56 -13.88
N ARG A 153 2.74 -9.90 -13.95
CA ARG A 153 2.18 -10.71 -15.03
C ARG A 153 0.65 -10.65 -15.02
N THR A 154 0.06 -10.87 -13.86
CA THR A 154 -1.39 -10.80 -13.65
C THR A 154 -1.94 -9.44 -14.09
N VAL A 155 -1.36 -8.34 -13.59
CA VAL A 155 -1.75 -6.96 -13.96
C VAL A 155 -1.60 -6.72 -15.47
N GLY A 156 -0.51 -7.19 -16.07
CA GLY A 156 -0.23 -7.06 -17.50
C GLY A 156 -1.23 -7.80 -18.38
N ILE A 157 -1.88 -8.85 -17.89
CA ILE A 157 -2.94 -9.57 -18.60
C ILE A 157 -4.30 -8.89 -18.38
N VAL A 158 -4.73 -8.76 -17.13
CA VAL A 158 -6.12 -8.43 -16.79
C VAL A 158 -6.51 -6.99 -17.10
N ARG A 159 -5.54 -6.06 -17.17
CA ARG A 159 -5.79 -4.64 -17.50
C ARG A 159 -5.86 -4.33 -18.99
N ARG A 160 -5.58 -5.31 -19.85
CA ARG A 160 -5.65 -5.12 -21.30
C ARG A 160 -7.10 -5.12 -21.77
N GLN A 161 -7.39 -4.30 -22.78
CA GLN A 161 -8.75 -4.21 -23.35
C GLN A 161 -8.94 -5.13 -24.56
N ASP A 162 -7.86 -5.70 -25.09
CA ASP A 162 -7.85 -6.52 -26.31
C ASP A 162 -8.07 -8.02 -26.07
N LYS A 163 -8.46 -8.42 -24.84
CA LYS A 163 -8.86 -9.79 -24.48
C LYS A 163 -7.84 -10.86 -24.94
N PRO A 164 -6.56 -10.75 -24.56
CA PRO A 164 -5.52 -11.62 -25.10
C PRO A 164 -5.71 -13.10 -24.70
N ASP A 165 -5.14 -14.01 -25.49
CA ASP A 165 -5.11 -15.45 -25.16
C ASP A 165 -4.41 -15.76 -23.83
N THR A 166 -3.55 -14.87 -23.33
CA THR A 166 -2.85 -15.01 -22.04
C THR A 166 -3.79 -15.03 -20.83
N TRP A 167 -5.08 -14.70 -20.99
CA TRP A 167 -6.10 -14.97 -19.96
C TRP A 167 -6.17 -16.45 -19.56
N LYS A 168 -5.72 -17.38 -20.41
CA LYS A 168 -5.61 -18.82 -20.08
C LYS A 168 -4.67 -19.13 -18.92
N GLU A 169 -3.78 -18.19 -18.56
CA GLU A 169 -2.90 -18.30 -17.38
C GLU A 169 -3.56 -17.83 -16.09
N VAL A 170 -4.66 -17.09 -16.18
CA VAL A 170 -5.32 -16.47 -15.04
C VAL A 170 -6.33 -17.45 -14.44
N GLN A 171 -6.40 -17.48 -13.11
CA GLN A 171 -7.46 -18.14 -12.36
C GLN A 171 -8.24 -17.09 -11.57
N PHE A 172 -9.52 -17.35 -11.34
CA PHE A 172 -10.34 -16.59 -10.40
C PHE A 172 -10.45 -17.36 -9.09
N LEU A 173 -9.63 -16.99 -8.10
CA LEU A 173 -9.65 -17.60 -6.78
C LEU A 173 -10.67 -16.88 -5.90
N VAL A 174 -11.85 -17.48 -5.77
CA VAL A 174 -13.01 -16.92 -5.07
C VAL A 174 -12.87 -17.16 -3.58
N PHE A 175 -12.99 -16.12 -2.76
CA PHE A 175 -12.88 -16.23 -1.30
C PHE A 175 -14.14 -15.81 -0.53
N ASP A 176 -15.11 -15.14 -1.17
CA ASP A 176 -16.39 -14.82 -0.53
C ASP A 176 -17.55 -14.68 -1.56
N ALA A 177 -18.79 -14.74 -1.07
CA ALA A 177 -20.03 -14.58 -1.84
C ALA A 177 -20.95 -13.54 -1.16
N PRO A 178 -20.75 -12.24 -1.42
CA PRO A 178 -21.39 -11.15 -0.64
C PRO A 178 -22.92 -11.21 -0.57
N ALA A 179 -23.56 -11.69 -1.62
CA ALA A 179 -25.03 -11.78 -1.73
C ALA A 179 -25.63 -13.10 -1.21
N ALA A 180 -24.81 -14.11 -0.88
CA ALA A 180 -25.31 -15.40 -0.38
C ALA A 180 -25.93 -15.30 1.02
N GLY A 181 -25.69 -14.19 1.74
CA GLY A 181 -26.18 -13.99 3.10
C GLY A 181 -25.47 -14.90 4.12
N GLY A 182 -25.91 -14.87 5.37
CA GLY A 182 -25.40 -15.80 6.38
C GLY A 182 -23.98 -15.54 6.90
N ALA A 183 -23.51 -16.49 7.71
CA ALA A 183 -22.16 -16.55 8.27
C ALA A 183 -21.10 -16.89 7.21
N PHE A 184 -19.83 -16.59 7.49
CA PHE A 184 -18.74 -16.85 6.55
C PHE A 184 -18.68 -18.32 6.10
N GLU A 185 -18.88 -19.26 7.01
CA GLU A 185 -18.88 -20.69 6.75
C GLU A 185 -19.99 -21.11 5.78
N GLU A 186 -21.17 -20.50 5.92
CA GLU A 186 -22.31 -20.74 5.03
C GLU A 186 -22.01 -20.20 3.62
N ARG A 187 -21.32 -19.05 3.52
CA ARG A 187 -20.90 -18.48 2.23
C ARG A 187 -19.80 -19.31 1.56
N VAL A 188 -18.84 -19.85 2.33
CA VAL A 188 -17.84 -20.79 1.81
C VAL A 188 -18.48 -22.10 1.35
N ALA A 189 -19.47 -22.62 2.09
CA ALA A 189 -20.23 -23.79 1.66
C ALA A 189 -21.00 -23.52 0.35
N TYR A 190 -21.66 -22.36 0.25
CA TYR A 190 -22.30 -21.91 -0.98
C TYR A 190 -21.32 -21.88 -2.17
N LEU A 191 -20.12 -21.31 -1.99
CA LEU A 191 -19.10 -21.28 -3.03
C LEU A 191 -18.65 -22.69 -3.45
N ARG A 192 -18.45 -23.58 -2.48
CA ARG A 192 -18.02 -24.95 -2.74
C ARG A 192 -19.05 -25.72 -3.55
N ASP A 193 -20.32 -25.64 -3.16
CA ASP A 193 -21.43 -26.29 -3.86
C ASP A 193 -21.68 -25.66 -5.24
N GLY A 194 -21.52 -24.34 -5.33
CA GLY A 194 -21.61 -23.58 -6.56
C GLY A 194 -20.55 -23.99 -7.57
N LEU A 195 -19.28 -23.95 -7.19
CA LEU A 195 -18.14 -24.29 -8.06
C LEU A 195 -18.19 -25.73 -8.58
N ALA A 196 -18.78 -26.67 -7.83
CA ALA A 196 -19.00 -28.04 -8.31
C ALA A 196 -20.06 -28.14 -9.43
N LYS A 197 -20.94 -27.15 -9.55
CA LYS A 197 -22.05 -27.10 -10.53
C LYS A 197 -21.79 -26.13 -11.68
N TRP A 198 -21.08 -25.05 -11.39
CA TRP A 198 -20.71 -24.01 -12.34
C TRP A 198 -19.72 -24.55 -13.35
N LYS A 199 -19.94 -24.23 -14.62
CA LYS A 199 -19.06 -24.66 -15.72
C LYS A 199 -17.86 -23.72 -15.90
N ALA A 200 -17.39 -23.11 -14.80
CA ALA A 200 -16.34 -22.10 -14.79
C ALA A 200 -14.98 -22.76 -14.47
N GLY A 201 -14.36 -23.42 -15.46
CA GLY A 201 -13.10 -24.16 -15.27
C GLY A 201 -11.88 -23.30 -14.88
N PHE A 202 -11.99 -21.98 -14.98
CA PHE A 202 -10.98 -21.00 -14.56
C PHE A 202 -11.17 -20.53 -13.11
N ALA A 203 -12.31 -20.84 -12.47
CA ALA A 203 -12.63 -20.41 -11.12
C ALA A 203 -12.36 -21.55 -10.12
N ALA A 204 -11.82 -21.20 -8.96
CA ALA A 204 -11.60 -22.15 -7.87
C ALA A 204 -11.85 -21.48 -6.51
N LEU A 205 -12.21 -22.30 -5.52
CA LEU A 205 -12.37 -21.83 -4.14
C LEU A 205 -10.99 -21.57 -3.55
N HIS A 206 -10.77 -20.37 -3.01
CA HIS A 206 -9.58 -20.07 -2.26
C HIS A 206 -9.54 -20.90 -0.97
N PRO A 207 -8.48 -21.71 -0.73
CA PRO A 207 -8.44 -22.59 0.43
C PRO A 207 -8.41 -21.80 1.75
N HIS A 208 -9.21 -22.27 2.71
CA HIS A 208 -9.23 -21.78 4.08
C HIS A 208 -9.06 -22.96 5.05
N GLU A 209 -8.32 -22.74 6.13
CA GLU A 209 -8.14 -23.70 7.21
C GLU A 209 -8.32 -23.04 8.58
N LEU A 210 -8.69 -23.82 9.60
CA LEU A 210 -8.81 -23.27 10.96
C LEU A 210 -7.42 -23.03 11.57
N CYS A 211 -7.20 -21.80 12.03
CA CYS A 211 -6.02 -21.44 12.77
C CYS A 211 -6.09 -22.05 14.18
N ARG A 212 -5.09 -22.85 14.56
CA ARG A 212 -5.01 -23.48 15.89
C ARG A 212 -4.44 -22.55 16.97
N GLY A 213 -4.07 -21.33 16.61
CA GLY A 213 -3.44 -20.34 17.50
C GLY A 213 -2.21 -19.69 16.88
N VAL A 214 -1.55 -18.83 17.65
CA VAL A 214 -0.44 -17.98 17.18
C VAL A 214 0.72 -18.77 16.59
N ASP A 215 1.08 -19.92 17.16
CA ASP A 215 2.20 -20.73 16.66
C ASP A 215 1.89 -21.35 15.30
N HIS A 216 0.65 -21.82 15.10
CA HIS A 216 0.19 -22.31 13.81
C HIS A 216 0.21 -21.19 12.76
N LEU A 217 -0.31 -20.01 13.12
CA LEU A 217 -0.31 -18.83 12.26
C LEU A 217 1.10 -18.46 11.80
N ARG A 218 2.07 -18.45 12.74
CA ARG A 218 3.47 -18.10 12.44
C ARG A 218 4.16 -19.15 11.57
N ALA A 219 3.94 -20.44 11.86
CA ALA A 219 4.49 -21.52 11.06
C ALA A 219 3.95 -21.48 9.63
N GLU A 220 2.65 -21.26 9.47
CA GLU A 220 2.01 -21.17 8.17
C GLU A 220 2.44 -19.91 7.40
N LEU A 221 2.58 -18.76 8.09
CA LEU A 221 3.10 -17.54 7.48
C LEU A 221 4.50 -17.75 6.92
N ALA A 222 5.40 -18.33 7.72
CA ALA A 222 6.76 -18.64 7.30
C ALA A 222 6.79 -19.64 6.13
N ARG A 223 5.89 -20.65 6.14
CA ARG A 223 5.76 -21.61 5.03
C ARG A 223 5.31 -20.91 3.74
N VAL A 224 4.25 -20.11 3.80
CA VAL A 224 3.71 -19.38 2.65
C VAL A 224 4.74 -18.42 2.07
N GLU A 225 5.42 -17.64 2.91
CA GLU A 225 6.48 -16.73 2.48
C GLU A 225 7.70 -17.47 1.91
N GLY A 226 8.07 -18.61 2.51
CA GLY A 226 9.13 -19.48 1.99
C GLY A 226 8.82 -20.03 0.60
N LEU A 227 7.53 -20.20 0.27
CA LEU A 227 7.07 -20.57 -1.07
C LEU A 227 6.84 -19.35 -1.99
N GLY A 228 7.11 -18.13 -1.52
CA GLY A 228 6.97 -16.89 -2.28
C GLY A 228 5.59 -16.23 -2.22
N GLY A 229 4.72 -16.64 -1.30
CA GLY A 229 3.43 -16.00 -1.06
C GLY A 229 3.58 -14.67 -0.31
N GLU A 230 2.52 -13.86 -0.30
CA GLU A 230 2.58 -12.47 0.20
C GLU A 230 2.39 -12.37 1.72
N GLY A 231 1.70 -13.33 2.32
CA GLY A 231 1.31 -13.33 3.72
C GLY A 231 0.06 -14.17 3.95
N LEU A 232 -0.69 -13.87 5.00
CA LEU A 232 -1.94 -14.57 5.32
C LEU A 232 -3.11 -13.60 5.50
N MET A 233 -4.31 -14.12 5.36
CA MET A 233 -5.57 -13.47 5.73
C MET A 233 -6.22 -14.31 6.83
N LEU A 234 -6.84 -13.64 7.79
CA LEU A 234 -7.68 -14.28 8.80
C LEU A 234 -9.10 -13.73 8.72
N ARG A 235 -10.08 -14.62 8.84
CA ARG A 235 -11.51 -14.32 8.84
C ARG A 235 -12.16 -14.82 10.12
N GLU A 236 -12.93 -13.95 10.75
CA GLU A 236 -13.64 -14.23 11.99
C GLU A 236 -14.75 -15.27 11.76
N PRO A 237 -14.82 -16.33 12.59
CA PRO A 237 -15.87 -17.34 12.50
C PRO A 237 -17.25 -16.74 12.71
N GLY A 238 -18.26 -17.22 11.97
CA GLY A 238 -19.62 -16.70 12.08
C GLY A 238 -19.83 -15.27 11.55
N SER A 239 -18.78 -14.61 11.04
CA SER A 239 -18.88 -13.21 10.62
C SER A 239 -19.77 -13.02 9.39
N ARG A 240 -20.60 -11.97 9.44
CA ARG A 240 -21.37 -11.52 8.29
C ARG A 240 -20.46 -10.83 7.27
N TYR A 241 -20.96 -10.68 6.05
CA TYR A 241 -20.31 -9.85 5.06
C TYR A 241 -20.65 -8.38 5.34
N GLU A 242 -19.62 -7.53 5.41
CA GLU A 242 -19.76 -6.10 5.71
C GLU A 242 -18.99 -5.30 4.68
N ALA A 243 -19.64 -4.32 4.05
CA ALA A 243 -18.96 -3.43 3.11
C ALA A 243 -18.06 -2.45 3.87
N GLY A 244 -16.84 -2.25 3.40
CA GLY A 244 -15.87 -1.37 4.02
C GLY A 244 -14.87 -2.09 4.92
N ARG A 245 -14.10 -1.30 5.68
CA ARG A 245 -13.03 -1.82 6.54
C ARG A 245 -13.64 -2.42 7.81
N SER A 246 -13.31 -3.67 8.12
CA SER A 246 -13.85 -4.38 9.28
C SER A 246 -12.77 -5.23 9.94
N GLY A 247 -12.83 -5.32 11.27
CA GLY A 247 -11.96 -6.19 12.08
C GLY A 247 -12.30 -7.67 11.97
N THR A 248 -13.39 -8.03 11.27
CA THR A 248 -13.77 -9.42 10.97
C THR A 248 -12.86 -10.05 9.90
N LEU A 249 -12.16 -9.23 9.12
CA LEU A 249 -11.17 -9.67 8.13
C LEU A 249 -9.85 -8.96 8.44
N VAL A 250 -8.78 -9.71 8.72
CA VAL A 250 -7.48 -9.12 9.02
C VAL A 250 -6.40 -9.73 8.13
N LYS A 251 -5.45 -8.90 7.71
CA LYS A 251 -4.24 -9.33 6.99
C LYS A 251 -3.09 -9.48 7.97
N VAL A 252 -2.34 -10.56 7.82
CA VAL A 252 -1.17 -10.90 8.61
C VAL A 252 0.05 -10.72 7.72
N LYS A 253 0.97 -9.87 8.17
CA LYS A 253 2.25 -9.61 7.50
C LYS A 253 3.37 -10.11 8.39
N SER A 254 4.48 -10.55 7.77
CA SER A 254 5.69 -10.83 8.54
C SER A 254 6.20 -9.62 9.29
N PHE A 255 6.79 -9.94 10.43
CA PHE A 255 7.45 -8.97 11.26
C PHE A 255 8.96 -9.01 11.02
N ARG A 256 9.58 -7.86 11.19
CA ARG A 256 11.02 -7.66 11.24
C ARG A 256 11.40 -7.43 12.69
N ASP A 257 12.50 -8.02 13.10
CA ASP A 257 13.12 -7.74 14.38
C ASP A 257 14.19 -6.68 14.18
N ASP A 258 14.29 -5.77 15.14
CA ASP A 258 15.34 -4.77 15.22
C ASP A 258 15.55 -4.41 16.68
N GLU A 259 16.55 -3.58 16.94
CA GLU A 259 16.98 -3.25 18.30
C GLU A 259 16.89 -1.77 18.59
N ALA A 260 16.55 -1.46 19.83
CA ALA A 260 16.46 -0.10 20.31
C ALA A 260 16.94 0.00 21.76
N VAL A 261 17.53 1.15 22.10
CA VAL A 261 17.92 1.47 23.48
C VAL A 261 16.72 2.06 24.20
N VAL A 262 16.43 1.57 25.40
CA VAL A 262 15.41 2.16 26.28
C VAL A 262 15.89 3.52 26.76
N VAL A 263 15.12 4.57 26.46
CA VAL A 263 15.42 5.96 26.87
C VAL A 263 14.42 6.52 27.89
N GLY A 264 13.31 5.81 28.14
CA GLY A 264 12.34 6.22 29.14
C GLY A 264 11.24 5.16 29.35
N HIS A 265 10.47 5.36 30.41
CA HIS A 265 9.28 4.56 30.74
C HIS A 265 8.06 5.45 30.73
N GLU A 266 6.96 4.95 30.18
CA GLU A 266 5.67 5.62 30.17
C GLU A 266 4.71 4.90 31.12
N PRO A 267 4.04 5.64 32.03
CA PRO A 267 3.13 5.04 33.00
C PRO A 267 1.91 4.44 32.31
N GLY A 268 1.50 3.24 32.74
CA GLY A 268 0.32 2.57 32.21
C GLY A 268 -0.98 3.21 32.66
N LYS A 269 -2.02 3.02 31.86
CA LYS A 269 -3.40 3.46 32.14
C LYS A 269 -4.33 2.24 32.20
N GLY A 270 -5.52 2.40 32.79
CA GLY A 270 -6.52 1.34 32.88
C GLY A 270 -5.97 0.10 33.61
N ARG A 271 -6.04 -1.09 32.97
CA ARG A 271 -5.51 -2.36 33.52
C ARG A 271 -4.01 -2.35 33.83
N HIS A 272 -3.27 -1.35 33.32
CA HIS A 272 -1.84 -1.16 33.57
C HIS A 272 -1.54 0.05 34.47
N ALA A 273 -2.53 0.63 35.14
CA ALA A 273 -2.30 1.69 36.12
C ALA A 273 -1.33 1.21 37.23
N GLY A 274 -0.39 2.08 37.60
CA GLY A 274 0.63 1.78 38.62
C GLY A 274 1.79 0.89 38.16
N ARG A 275 1.86 0.54 36.86
CA ARG A 275 2.95 -0.27 36.27
C ARG A 275 3.31 0.24 34.87
N LEU A 276 4.29 -0.38 34.21
CA LEU A 276 4.73 0.02 32.88
C LEU A 276 3.58 -0.04 31.85
N GLY A 277 3.32 1.11 31.21
CA GLY A 277 2.48 1.21 30.02
C GLY A 277 3.27 0.87 28.76
N ALA A 278 4.34 1.62 28.52
CA ALA A 278 5.21 1.47 27.36
C ALA A 278 6.67 1.87 27.67
N LEU A 279 7.62 1.33 26.90
CA LEU A 279 8.98 1.83 26.86
C LEU A 279 9.09 2.91 25.78
N THR A 280 9.68 4.05 26.12
CA THR A 280 10.19 4.99 25.10
C THR A 280 11.58 4.50 24.71
N VAL A 281 11.81 4.23 23.42
CA VAL A 281 13.04 3.63 22.91
C VAL A 281 13.63 4.43 21.76
N ARG A 282 14.94 4.29 21.53
CA ARG A 282 15.69 4.98 20.48
C ARG A 282 16.39 3.97 19.57
N LEU A 283 16.13 4.03 18.27
CA LEU A 283 16.86 3.26 17.25
C LEU A 283 18.30 3.74 17.12
N ALA A 284 19.16 2.91 16.52
CA ALA A 284 20.49 3.32 16.08
C ALA A 284 20.47 4.55 15.14
N SER A 285 19.39 4.72 14.36
CA SER A 285 19.16 5.91 13.52
C SER A 285 18.85 7.20 14.30
N GLY A 286 18.73 7.14 15.63
CA GLY A 286 18.40 8.27 16.50
C GLY A 286 16.89 8.52 16.66
N LYS A 287 16.04 7.82 15.90
CA LYS A 287 14.58 7.97 15.99
C LYS A 287 14.05 7.41 17.31
N VAL A 288 13.16 8.16 17.94
CA VAL A 288 12.53 7.80 19.22
C VAL A 288 11.06 7.45 19.00
N PHE A 289 10.61 6.35 19.59
CA PHE A 289 9.23 5.87 19.50
C PHE A 289 8.88 5.02 20.73
N SER A 290 7.60 4.66 20.88
CA SER A 290 7.11 3.91 22.05
C SER A 290 6.80 2.45 21.69
N VAL A 291 7.17 1.52 22.58
CA VAL A 291 6.84 0.08 22.52
C VAL A 291 5.94 -0.23 23.71
N GLY A 292 4.65 -0.51 23.45
CA GLY A 292 3.63 -0.66 24.50
C GLY A 292 3.10 -2.09 24.71
N THR A 293 3.40 -3.00 23.80
CA THR A 293 2.89 -4.39 23.75
C THR A 293 4.05 -5.38 23.81
N GLY A 294 3.75 -6.66 24.04
CA GLY A 294 4.76 -7.74 24.11
C GLY A 294 5.36 -8.00 25.49
N PHE A 295 5.05 -7.17 26.49
CA PHE A 295 5.49 -7.38 27.87
C PHE A 295 4.58 -8.36 28.62
N THR A 296 5.21 -9.28 29.36
CA THR A 296 4.56 -10.06 30.42
C THR A 296 4.16 -9.17 31.60
N ASP A 297 3.23 -9.62 32.45
CA ASP A 297 2.85 -8.88 33.64
C ASP A 297 4.03 -8.65 34.60
N ARG A 298 4.97 -9.61 34.67
CA ARG A 298 6.21 -9.50 35.44
C ARG A 298 7.11 -8.38 34.90
N GLU A 299 7.30 -8.33 33.59
CA GLU A 299 8.08 -7.27 32.94
C GLU A 299 7.40 -5.91 33.06
N ARG A 300 6.06 -5.85 33.17
CA ARG A 300 5.39 -4.57 33.44
C ARG A 300 5.62 -4.08 34.87
N GLN A 301 5.75 -4.99 35.84
CA GLN A 301 6.07 -4.66 37.23
C GLN A 301 7.55 -4.31 37.40
N SER A 302 8.44 -5.00 36.67
CA SER A 302 9.88 -4.79 36.67
C SER A 302 10.38 -4.54 35.24
N PRO A 303 10.21 -3.33 34.70
CA PRO A 303 10.49 -3.02 33.30
C PRO A 303 11.99 -3.04 32.97
N PRO A 304 12.34 -3.31 31.70
CA PRO A 304 13.72 -3.16 31.21
C PRO A 304 14.29 -1.78 31.57
N PRO A 305 15.48 -1.69 32.19
CA PRO A 305 16.02 -0.43 32.70
C PRO A 305 16.36 0.54 31.57
N VAL A 306 16.28 1.85 31.86
CA VAL A 306 16.78 2.88 30.93
C VAL A 306 18.27 2.61 30.65
N GLY A 307 18.65 2.70 29.38
CA GLY A 307 19.99 2.36 28.89
C GLY A 307 20.14 0.91 28.41
N SER A 308 19.19 0.01 28.71
CA SER A 308 19.23 -1.36 28.18
C SER A 308 18.85 -1.41 26.70
N THR A 309 19.45 -2.34 25.96
CA THR A 309 19.09 -2.66 24.59
C THR A 309 18.01 -3.73 24.60
N ILE A 310 16.93 -3.50 23.88
CA ILE A 310 15.84 -4.46 23.71
C ILE A 310 15.76 -4.89 22.25
N THR A 311 15.33 -6.12 22.03
CA THR A 311 14.83 -6.56 20.73
C THR A 311 13.34 -6.26 20.69
N PHE A 312 12.91 -5.62 19.61
CA PHE A 312 11.50 -5.38 19.34
C PHE A 312 11.16 -5.84 17.92
N ARG A 313 9.89 -6.13 17.69
CA ARG A 313 9.36 -6.71 16.46
C ARG A 313 8.31 -5.79 15.85
N TYR A 314 8.34 -5.55 14.54
CA TYR A 314 7.42 -4.63 13.84
C TYR A 314 7.11 -5.11 12.40
N GLN A 315 5.99 -4.71 11.79
CA GLN A 315 5.63 -5.20 10.44
C GLN A 315 6.07 -4.27 9.31
N GLU A 316 6.00 -2.98 9.54
CA GLU A 316 6.28 -1.97 8.52
C GLU A 316 6.87 -0.71 9.17
N LEU A 317 7.64 0.04 8.39
CA LEU A 317 8.09 1.37 8.79
C LEU A 317 7.06 2.40 8.31
N SER A 318 6.90 3.50 9.04
CA SER A 318 6.25 4.70 8.51
C SER A 318 7.12 5.33 7.43
N ASP A 319 6.58 6.30 6.67
CA ASP A 319 7.36 7.09 5.70
C ASP A 319 8.56 7.79 6.35
N GLY A 320 8.44 8.11 7.65
CA GLY A 320 9.52 8.66 8.48
C GLY A 320 10.51 7.61 8.98
N GLY A 321 10.42 6.36 8.53
CA GLY A 321 11.23 5.22 8.94
C GLY A 321 11.12 4.87 10.43
N VAL A 322 9.94 5.05 11.02
CA VAL A 322 9.64 4.64 12.41
C VAL A 322 8.83 3.33 12.38
N PRO A 323 9.24 2.29 13.12
CA PRO A 323 8.48 1.05 13.25
C PRO A 323 7.01 1.26 13.62
N ARG A 324 6.10 0.66 12.86
CA ARG A 324 4.66 0.63 13.15
C ARG A 324 4.29 -0.65 13.88
N PHE A 325 3.43 -0.49 14.88
CA PHE A 325 2.97 -1.57 15.75
C PHE A 325 4.11 -2.38 16.40
N PRO A 326 5.13 -1.71 16.98
CA PRO A 326 6.26 -2.41 17.56
C PRO A 326 5.85 -3.13 18.85
N SER A 327 6.27 -4.38 18.99
CA SER A 327 6.05 -5.22 20.17
C SER A 327 7.38 -5.66 20.78
N TYR A 328 7.49 -5.62 22.09
CA TYR A 328 8.67 -6.08 22.83
C TYR A 328 8.87 -7.59 22.64
N VAL A 329 10.12 -8.01 22.39
CA VAL A 329 10.52 -9.42 22.29
C VAL A 329 11.32 -9.83 23.52
N GLY A 330 12.29 -9.03 23.93
CA GLY A 330 13.17 -9.37 25.04
C GLY A 330 14.30 -8.37 25.26
N LEU A 331 14.98 -8.50 26.40
CA LEU A 331 16.23 -7.83 26.70
C LEU A 331 17.38 -8.49 25.93
N ARG A 332 18.29 -7.70 25.38
CA ARG A 332 19.52 -8.21 24.78
C ARG A 332 20.46 -8.70 25.89
N ALA A 333 20.96 -9.92 25.79
CA ALA A 333 21.77 -10.57 26.84
C ALA A 333 23.14 -9.90 27.03
N ASP A 334 23.66 -9.27 25.99
CA ASP A 334 24.96 -8.63 25.99
C ASP A 334 24.71 -7.11 25.98
N GLY A 335 25.07 -6.40 27.05
CA GLY A 335 24.84 -4.96 27.25
C GLY A 335 25.57 -4.02 26.27
N GLY A 336 25.80 -4.46 25.03
CA GLY A 336 26.35 -3.68 23.95
C GLY A 336 25.34 -2.67 23.40
N VAL A 337 25.88 -1.55 22.94
CA VAL A 337 25.16 -0.55 22.15
C VAL A 337 24.63 -1.25 20.88
N PRO A 338 23.36 -1.08 20.50
CA PRO A 338 22.83 -1.74 19.31
C PRO A 338 23.64 -1.30 18.11
N ALA A 339 24.27 -2.27 17.44
CA ALA A 339 24.78 -2.06 16.11
C ALA A 339 23.58 -1.75 15.21
N ALA A 340 23.73 -0.82 14.27
CA ALA A 340 22.70 -0.66 13.25
C ALA A 340 22.51 -2.02 12.58
N SER A 341 21.31 -2.61 12.70
CA SER A 341 20.93 -3.76 11.90
C SER A 341 21.27 -3.39 10.46
N PRO A 342 21.99 -4.25 9.71
CA PRO A 342 22.17 -4.00 8.29
C PRO A 342 20.76 -3.78 7.74
N PRO A 343 20.55 -2.74 6.90
CA PRO A 343 19.26 -2.61 6.26
C PRO A 343 18.93 -3.97 5.63
N PRO A 344 17.65 -4.38 5.57
CA PRO A 344 17.30 -5.45 4.65
C PRO A 344 17.99 -5.13 3.32
N ALA A 345 18.42 -6.16 2.57
CA ALA A 345 18.88 -5.95 1.21
C ALA A 345 17.72 -5.34 0.41
N ASP A 346 17.58 -4.03 0.52
CA ASP A 346 16.76 -3.19 -0.30
C ASP A 346 17.54 -3.04 -1.61
N PRO A 347 16.88 -3.14 -2.76
CA PRO A 347 17.51 -2.77 -4.02
C PRO A 347 17.93 -1.29 -3.92
N ASP A 348 19.24 -1.07 -3.88
CA ASP A 348 20.02 0.17 -3.88
C ASP A 348 19.39 1.45 -3.27
N PRO A 349 20.11 2.12 -2.35
CA PRO A 349 19.67 3.40 -1.82
C PRO A 349 19.57 4.44 -2.95
N LEU A 350 18.41 5.07 -3.01
CA LEU A 350 18.24 6.35 -3.69
C LEU A 350 19.24 7.36 -3.14
N PRO A 351 19.93 8.14 -3.98
CA PRO A 351 20.65 9.29 -3.48
C PRO A 351 19.68 10.27 -2.80
N ALA A 352 20.11 10.82 -1.67
CA ALA A 352 19.40 11.91 -1.01
C ALA A 352 19.15 13.06 -2.01
N PRO A 353 17.97 13.72 -1.96
CA PRO A 353 17.72 14.85 -2.84
C PRO A 353 18.79 15.93 -2.59
N PRO A 354 19.33 16.56 -3.65
CA PRO A 354 20.17 17.72 -3.46
C PRO A 354 19.35 18.80 -2.76
N VAL A 355 19.99 19.49 -1.82
CA VAL A 355 19.51 20.77 -1.29
C VAL A 355 19.47 21.71 -2.48
N VAL A 356 18.30 21.88 -3.09
CA VAL A 356 18.13 22.82 -4.21
C VAL A 356 18.13 24.22 -3.61
N ALA A 357 19.20 24.95 -3.83
CA ALA A 357 19.22 26.39 -3.63
C ALA A 357 18.07 27.00 -4.44
N SER A 358 17.23 27.78 -3.76
CA SER A 358 16.07 28.47 -4.33
C SER A 358 16.50 29.42 -5.44
N SER A 359 15.88 29.29 -6.62
CA SER A 359 15.81 30.39 -7.59
C SER A 359 14.75 31.42 -7.12
N PRO A 360 14.96 32.73 -7.39
CA PRO A 360 14.15 33.80 -6.84
C PRO A 360 12.92 34.06 -7.73
N GLY A 361 11.72 34.13 -7.13
CA GLY A 361 10.54 34.62 -7.86
C GLY A 361 9.15 34.30 -7.30
N ALA A 362 8.99 33.30 -6.43
CA ALA A 362 7.70 33.04 -5.80
C ALA A 362 7.57 33.83 -4.49
N ALA A 363 6.70 34.83 -4.46
CA ALA A 363 6.41 35.61 -3.25
C ALA A 363 5.88 34.68 -2.14
N ARG A 364 6.71 34.46 -1.11
CA ARG A 364 6.36 33.63 0.04
C ARG A 364 5.53 34.43 1.03
N ARG A 365 4.41 33.86 1.47
CA ARG A 365 3.56 34.44 2.50
C ARG A 365 3.76 33.67 3.80
N LEU A 366 4.17 34.38 4.85
CA LEU A 366 4.51 33.82 6.17
C LEU A 366 3.43 34.19 7.19
N PHE A 367 3.02 33.20 7.98
CA PHE A 367 2.02 33.33 9.02
C PHE A 367 2.54 32.76 10.34
N GLU A 368 2.29 33.45 11.44
CA GLU A 368 2.71 33.05 12.78
C GLU A 368 1.50 32.85 13.70
N PHE A 369 1.63 31.91 14.63
CA PHE A 369 0.66 31.64 15.69
C PHE A 369 1.39 31.52 17.02
N THR A 370 1.00 32.33 18.00
CA THR A 370 1.57 32.33 19.35
C THR A 370 0.47 32.32 20.40
N GLU A 371 0.30 31.20 21.11
CA GLU A 371 -0.60 31.08 22.27
C GLU A 371 -0.06 30.02 23.25
N ALA A 372 -0.15 30.30 24.56
CA ALA A 372 0.10 29.38 25.68
C ALA A 372 1.24 28.35 25.49
N GLY A 373 2.46 28.83 25.21
CA GLY A 373 3.66 27.98 25.10
C GLY A 373 3.89 27.33 23.73
N ALA A 374 3.04 27.60 22.74
CA ALA A 374 3.21 27.15 21.36
C ALA A 374 3.47 28.34 20.41
N ALA A 375 4.71 28.46 19.93
CA ALA A 375 5.11 29.40 18.88
C ALA A 375 5.32 28.64 17.56
N LYS A 376 4.43 28.83 16.59
CA LYS A 376 4.44 28.10 15.30
C LYS A 376 4.48 29.06 14.12
N PHE A 377 5.14 28.64 13.05
CA PHE A 377 5.07 29.31 11.75
C PHE A 377 4.41 28.41 10.71
N TRP A 378 3.80 29.04 9.72
CA TRP A 378 3.27 28.41 8.52
C TRP A 378 3.52 29.33 7.33
N GLU A 379 4.04 28.81 6.24
CA GLU A 379 4.34 29.53 5.01
C GLU A 379 3.64 28.86 3.84
N VAL A 380 3.28 29.66 2.85
CA VAL A 380 2.78 29.17 1.57
C VAL A 380 3.34 30.01 0.42
N TRP A 381 3.65 29.34 -0.69
CA TRP A 381 3.99 29.98 -1.95
C TRP A 381 3.58 29.11 -3.13
N THR A 382 3.39 29.77 -4.27
CA THR A 382 3.06 29.13 -5.54
C THR A 382 4.20 29.28 -6.53
N ASP A 383 4.54 28.21 -7.23
CA ASP A 383 5.46 28.23 -8.37
C ASP A 383 4.78 27.52 -9.56
N GLY A 384 4.31 28.30 -10.53
CA GLY A 384 3.47 27.80 -11.61
C GLY A 384 2.20 27.11 -11.07
N ALA A 385 2.07 25.81 -11.32
CA ALA A 385 0.94 25.00 -10.86
C ALA A 385 1.20 24.27 -9.53
N ASP A 386 2.33 24.52 -8.87
CA ASP A 386 2.67 23.92 -7.59
C ASP A 386 2.35 24.87 -6.44
N VAL A 387 1.61 24.38 -5.44
CA VAL A 387 1.46 25.03 -4.14
C VAL A 387 2.36 24.33 -3.15
N THR A 388 3.24 25.09 -2.51
CA THR A 388 4.10 24.57 -1.45
C THR A 388 3.76 25.23 -0.12
N THR A 389 3.67 24.41 0.92
CA THR A 389 3.46 24.86 2.31
C THR A 389 4.60 24.39 3.19
N ARG A 390 5.04 25.24 4.13
CA ARG A 390 6.07 24.90 5.14
C ARG A 390 5.57 25.26 6.53
N TRP A 391 5.78 24.42 7.53
CA TRP A 391 5.31 24.70 8.90
C TRP A 391 6.18 24.09 9.98
N GLY A 392 6.20 24.69 11.15
CA GLY A 392 7.00 24.19 12.26
C GLY A 392 6.92 25.07 13.49
N LYS A 393 7.77 24.77 14.49
CA LYS A 393 8.01 25.69 15.60
C LYS A 393 8.86 26.87 15.10
N ILE A 394 8.56 28.09 15.54
CA ILE A 394 9.38 29.26 15.22
C ILE A 394 10.83 28.99 15.65
N GLY A 395 11.79 29.19 14.74
CA GLY A 395 13.22 28.86 14.95
C GLY A 395 13.65 27.45 14.50
N SER A 396 12.76 26.61 13.97
CA SER A 396 13.10 25.30 13.38
C SER A 396 13.08 25.33 11.84
N ALA A 397 13.71 24.34 11.19
CA ALA A 397 13.66 24.17 9.74
C ALA A 397 12.22 23.95 9.20
N GLY A 398 11.33 23.43 10.05
CA GLY A 398 9.96 23.06 9.69
C GLY A 398 9.85 21.84 8.78
N GLN A 399 8.63 21.45 8.48
CA GLN A 399 8.24 20.42 7.52
C GLN A 399 7.65 21.11 6.29
N GLN A 400 7.86 20.54 5.11
CA GLN A 400 7.35 21.09 3.85
C GLN A 400 6.52 20.05 3.10
N LYS A 401 5.48 20.51 2.41
CA LYS A 401 4.68 19.71 1.50
C LYS A 401 4.32 20.52 0.26
N SER A 402 4.51 19.92 -0.90
CA SER A 402 4.12 20.49 -2.20
C SER A 402 2.98 19.69 -2.81
N LYS A 403 2.07 20.37 -3.50
CA LYS A 403 0.96 19.78 -4.23
C LYS A 403 0.83 20.46 -5.59
N THR A 404 0.88 19.66 -6.65
CA THR A 404 0.67 20.12 -8.03
C THR A 404 -0.81 20.15 -8.36
N PHE A 405 -1.25 21.23 -8.99
CA PHE A 405 -2.60 21.42 -9.50
C PHE A 405 -2.62 21.36 -11.03
N PRO A 406 -3.79 21.16 -11.64
CA PRO A 406 -3.89 21.09 -13.11
C PRO A 406 -3.48 22.37 -13.83
N THR A 407 -3.63 23.53 -13.19
CA THR A 407 -3.28 24.85 -13.75
C THR A 407 -2.76 25.80 -12.65
N PRO A 408 -1.98 26.83 -13.01
CA PRO A 408 -1.54 27.88 -12.08
C PRO A 408 -2.70 28.58 -11.36
N GLU A 409 -3.83 28.79 -12.02
CA GLU A 409 -5.01 29.45 -11.41
C GLU A 409 -5.62 28.57 -10.31
N LYS A 410 -5.66 27.24 -10.52
CA LYS A 410 -6.11 26.30 -9.48
C LYS A 410 -5.13 26.20 -8.32
N ALA A 411 -3.83 26.35 -8.58
CA ALA A 411 -2.82 26.44 -7.53
C ALA A 411 -3.02 27.72 -6.69
N ALA A 412 -3.20 28.88 -7.33
CA ALA A 412 -3.48 30.14 -6.64
C ALA A 412 -4.75 30.06 -5.78
N ALA A 413 -5.87 29.59 -6.34
CA ALA A 413 -7.12 29.44 -5.59
C ALA A 413 -7.00 28.47 -4.40
N ALA A 414 -6.20 27.41 -4.55
CA ALA A 414 -5.93 26.49 -3.45
C ALA A 414 -5.02 27.08 -2.37
N ALA A 415 -4.03 27.89 -2.75
CA ALA A 415 -3.21 28.63 -1.80
C ALA A 415 -4.06 29.63 -1.00
N ASP A 416 -4.96 30.37 -1.66
CA ASP A 416 -5.89 31.30 -0.99
C ASP A 416 -6.83 30.58 -0.02
N GLY A 417 -7.35 29.42 -0.40
CA GLY A 417 -8.17 28.58 0.48
C GLY A 417 -7.42 28.12 1.74
N LEU A 418 -6.15 27.72 1.60
CA LEU A 418 -5.30 27.35 2.73
C LEU A 418 -5.00 28.55 3.64
N ILE A 419 -4.81 29.73 3.07
CA ILE A 419 -4.60 30.97 3.83
C ILE A 419 -5.84 31.30 4.64
N ALA A 420 -7.03 31.28 4.04
CA ALA A 420 -8.29 31.53 4.74
C ALA A 420 -8.51 30.53 5.90
N GLU A 421 -8.18 29.25 5.69
CA GLU A 421 -8.25 28.23 6.74
C GLU A 421 -7.29 28.53 7.90
N LYS A 422 -6.07 29.01 7.62
CA LYS A 422 -5.07 29.31 8.65
C LYS A 422 -5.39 30.57 9.42
N VAL A 423 -5.84 31.62 8.74
CA VAL A 423 -6.32 32.85 9.38
C VAL A 423 -7.52 32.55 10.29
N GLY A 424 -8.47 31.71 9.85
CA GLY A 424 -9.58 31.24 10.68
C GLY A 424 -9.15 30.44 11.93
N LYS A 425 -7.94 29.87 11.92
CA LYS A 425 -7.32 29.16 13.06
C LYS A 425 -6.45 30.07 13.94
N GLY A 426 -6.51 31.38 13.75
CA GLY A 426 -5.79 32.37 14.55
C GLY A 426 -4.36 32.67 14.10
N TYR A 427 -3.92 32.16 12.95
CA TYR A 427 -2.62 32.54 12.39
C TYR A 427 -2.67 33.95 11.82
N ALA A 428 -1.71 34.80 12.21
CA ALA A 428 -1.59 36.17 11.71
C ALA A 428 -0.51 36.24 10.62
N GLU A 429 -0.82 36.91 9.51
CA GLU A 429 0.15 37.13 8.44
C GLU A 429 1.24 38.10 8.89
N ARG A 430 2.51 37.73 8.67
CA ARG A 430 3.61 38.67 8.73
C ARG A 430 3.79 39.30 7.35
N PRO A 431 3.73 40.63 7.23
CA PRO A 431 4.14 41.28 5.98
C PRO A 431 5.61 40.95 5.71
N GLY A 432 5.88 40.30 4.58
CA GLY A 432 7.24 40.08 4.10
C GLY A 432 7.83 41.39 3.58
N GLY A 433 9.05 41.72 4.02
CA GLY A 433 9.86 42.83 3.50
C GLY A 433 10.66 42.46 2.25
#